data_AF-A0A3P8FX78-F1
#
_entry.id   AF-A0A3P8FX78-F1
#
_cell.length_a   1.000
_cell.length_b   1.000
_cell.length_c   1.000
_cell.angle_alpha   90.00
_cell.angle_beta   90.00
_cell.angle_gamma   90.00
#
_symmetry.space_group_name_H-M   'P 1'
#
loop_
_entity.id
_entity.type
_entity.pdbx_description
1 polymer ?
#
loop_
_entity_poly.entity_id
_entity_poly.type
_entity_poly.pdbx_seq_one_letter_code
_entity_poly.pdbx_strand_id
1 'polypeptide(L)'
;MDYLVARTPTFDVLDCNTRCVTHHLEIPLRCEVVFLDYEGRSDGEAMKRILIGLRPQEIILVGNNAPAIDHLANYCRGVMLLDPNYIHIPHPREIVNCTKEGDIYQVC
;
A
#
# COMPACT_ATOMS: atom_id res chain seq x y z
N MET A 1 -56.59 -0.92 -5.82
CA MET A 1 -55.38 -0.35 -5.16
C MET A 1 -54.30 -1.33 -5.52
N ASP A 2 -53.80 -1.21 -6.75
CA ASP A 2 -53.00 -2.26 -7.40
C ASP A 2 -51.67 -1.63 -7.78
N TYR A 3 -50.66 -2.19 -7.14
CA TYR A 3 -49.30 -1.71 -7.06
C TYR A 3 -48.65 -1.67 -8.46
N LEU A 4 -47.86 -0.63 -8.69
CA LEU A 4 -46.94 -0.53 -9.82
C LEU A 4 -46.02 -1.75 -9.84
N VAL A 5 -46.29 -2.71 -10.73
CA VAL A 5 -45.32 -3.73 -11.10
C VAL A 5 -44.26 -3.02 -11.92
N ALA A 6 -43.14 -2.68 -11.26
CA ALA A 6 -41.91 -2.33 -11.95
C ALA A 6 -41.58 -3.49 -12.89
N ARG A 7 -41.80 -3.31 -14.19
CA ARG A 7 -41.24 -4.20 -15.21
C ARG A 7 -39.73 -4.14 -15.02
N THR A 8 -39.15 -5.18 -14.44
CA THR A 8 -37.72 -5.45 -14.57
C THR A 8 -37.41 -5.40 -16.06
N PRO A 9 -36.44 -4.59 -16.51
CA PRO A 9 -35.99 -4.67 -17.89
C PRO A 9 -35.40 -6.07 -18.05
N THR A 10 -36.16 -6.96 -18.69
CA THR A 10 -35.60 -8.15 -19.29
C THR A 10 -34.64 -7.62 -20.33
N PHE A 11 -33.35 -7.67 -20.02
CA PHE A 11 -32.33 -7.59 -21.06
C PHE A 11 -32.58 -8.79 -21.95
N ASP A 12 -33.46 -8.62 -22.95
CA ASP A 12 -33.40 -9.44 -24.13
C ASP A 12 -31.97 -9.28 -24.62
N VAL A 13 -31.18 -10.34 -24.45
CA VAL A 13 -29.84 -10.44 -25.00
C VAL A 13 -30.05 -10.37 -26.50
N LEU A 14 -30.13 -9.15 -27.04
CA LEU A 14 -29.98 -8.92 -28.45
C LEU A 14 -28.69 -9.65 -28.81
N ASP A 15 -28.81 -10.54 -29.78
CA ASP A 15 -27.77 -11.38 -30.34
C ASP A 15 -26.73 -10.51 -31.09
N CYS A 16 -26.18 -9.51 -30.40
CA CYS A 16 -25.22 -8.55 -30.92
C CYS A 16 -23.83 -9.08 -30.61
N ASN A 17 -23.26 -9.77 -31.60
CA ASN A 17 -21.91 -10.29 -31.55
C ASN A 17 -20.90 -9.13 -31.62
N THR A 18 -20.67 -8.47 -30.49
CA THR A 18 -19.67 -7.40 -30.38
C THR A 18 -18.29 -8.00 -30.15
N ARG A 19 -17.30 -7.48 -30.87
CA ARG A 19 -15.89 -7.88 -30.75
C ARG A 19 -15.06 -6.64 -30.44
N CYS A 20 -14.16 -6.72 -29.46
CA CYS A 20 -13.21 -5.66 -29.18
C CYS A 20 -12.30 -5.44 -30.40
N VAL A 21 -12.24 -4.20 -30.88
CA VAL A 21 -11.31 -3.76 -31.92
C VAL A 21 -10.42 -2.69 -31.30
N THR A 22 -9.11 -2.84 -31.44
CA THR A 22 -8.11 -1.91 -30.91
C THR A 22 -7.48 -1.13 -32.05
N HIS A 23 -7.44 0.19 -31.93
CA HIS A 23 -6.76 1.08 -32.88
C HIS A 23 -5.76 1.95 -32.13
N HIS A 24 -4.61 2.20 -32.74
CA HIS A 24 -3.64 3.17 -32.24
C HIS A 24 -3.84 4.49 -32.98
N LEU A 25 -4.09 5.56 -32.24
CA LEU A 25 -4.27 6.91 -32.78
C LEU A 25 -3.35 7.86 -32.03
N GLU A 26 -2.75 8.80 -32.75
CA GLU A 26 -2.01 9.91 -32.16
C GLU A 26 -2.97 11.07 -31.88
N ILE A 27 -3.13 11.43 -30.61
CA ILE A 27 -4.05 12.49 -30.18
C ILE A 27 -3.22 13.65 -29.60
N PRO A 28 -3.30 14.86 -30.18
CA PRO A 28 -2.60 16.02 -29.62
C PRO A 28 -3.31 16.49 -28.33
N LEU A 29 -2.61 16.39 -27.19
CA LEU A 29 -3.10 16.88 -25.89
C LEU A 29 -3.11 18.42 -25.88
N ARG A 30 -4.29 19.03 -25.87
CA ARG A 30 -4.52 20.49 -25.77
C ARG A 30 -5.23 20.86 -24.48
N CYS A 31 -4.85 20.22 -23.38
CA CYS A 31 -5.39 20.48 -22.05
C CYS A 31 -4.26 20.70 -21.05
N GLU A 32 -4.58 21.36 -19.95
CA GLU A 32 -3.70 21.45 -18.80
C GLU A 32 -3.77 20.14 -18.01
N VAL A 33 -2.60 19.57 -17.70
CA VAL A 33 -2.49 18.35 -16.91
C VAL A 33 -2.05 18.75 -15.50
N VAL A 34 -2.92 18.53 -14.53
CA VAL A 34 -2.63 18.76 -13.12
C VAL A 34 -2.61 17.42 -12.41
N PHE A 35 -1.51 17.15 -11.69
CA PHE A 35 -1.42 16.00 -10.82
C PHE A 35 -1.91 16.39 -9.42
N LEU A 36 -2.93 15.67 -8.95
CA LEU A 36 -3.46 15.83 -7.60
C LEU A 36 -3.36 14.48 -6.89
N ASP A 37 -2.68 14.47 -5.75
CA ASP A 37 -2.48 13.26 -4.97
C ASP A 37 -3.57 13.12 -3.89
N TYR A 38 -4.51 12.21 -4.14
CA TYR A 38 -5.62 11.89 -3.23
C TYR A 38 -5.57 10.43 -2.76
N GLU A 39 -4.40 9.79 -2.76
CA GLU A 39 -4.28 8.39 -2.39
C GLU A 39 -4.48 8.10 -0.90
N GLY A 40 -4.53 9.14 -0.06
CA GLY A 40 -4.81 9.02 1.37
C GLY A 40 -3.74 8.27 2.16
N ARG A 41 -2.52 8.16 1.62
CA ARG A 41 -1.40 7.49 2.29
C ARG A 41 -0.76 8.38 3.34
N SER A 42 -0.20 7.74 4.37
CA SER A 42 0.64 8.43 5.34
C SER A 42 1.90 8.95 4.66
N ASP A 43 2.16 10.24 4.80
CA ASP A 43 3.40 10.86 4.34
C ASP A 43 4.59 10.39 5.19
N GLY A 44 5.80 10.71 4.72
CA GLY A 44 7.04 10.33 5.42
C GLY A 44 7.11 10.86 6.86
N GLU A 45 6.55 12.03 7.14
CA GLU A 45 6.54 12.60 8.50
C GLU A 45 5.47 12.00 9.40
N ALA A 46 4.30 11.62 8.89
CA ALA A 46 3.36 10.83 9.68
C ALA A 46 3.96 9.47 10.04
N MET A 47 4.68 8.82 9.11
CA MET A 47 5.34 7.54 9.38
C MET A 47 6.40 7.64 10.48
N LYS A 48 7.23 8.67 10.46
CA LYS A 48 8.20 8.94 11.54
C LYS A 48 7.52 9.17 12.89
N ARG A 49 6.42 9.95 12.92
CA ARG A 49 5.64 10.19 14.14
C ARG A 49 5.05 8.91 14.72
N ILE A 50 4.52 8.02 13.87
CA ILE A 50 4.00 6.72 14.28
C ILE A 50 5.11 5.86 14.88
N LEU A 51 6.29 5.83 14.26
CA LEU A 51 7.43 5.08 14.77
C LEU A 51 7.90 5.59 16.15
N ILE A 52 7.98 6.90 16.35
CA ILE A 52 8.30 7.49 17.66
C ILE A 52 7.27 7.06 18.71
N GLY A 53 5.98 7.07 18.37
CA GLY A 53 4.90 6.71 19.29
C GLY A 53 4.92 5.22 19.68
N LEU A 54 5.22 4.34 18.73
CA LEU A 54 5.23 2.89 18.95
C LEU A 54 6.50 2.39 19.66
N ARG A 55 7.66 3.02 19.40
CA ARG A 55 8.98 2.55 19.86
C ARG A 55 9.17 1.03 19.69
N PRO A 56 9.03 0.50 18.47
CA PRO A 56 9.21 -0.93 18.20
C PRO A 56 10.63 -1.37 18.59
N GLN A 57 10.75 -2.57 19.15
CA GLN A 57 12.05 -3.17 19.49
C GLN A 57 12.76 -3.77 18.26
N GLU A 58 12.01 -4.06 17.21
CA GLU A 58 12.49 -4.61 15.94
C GLU A 58 11.53 -4.20 14.83
N ILE A 59 12.05 -3.93 13.64
CA ILE A 59 11.28 -3.43 12.51
C ILE A 59 11.65 -4.14 11.21
N ILE A 60 10.62 -4.41 10.41
CA ILE A 60 10.75 -4.94 9.06
C ILE A 60 10.16 -3.90 8.11
N LEU A 61 10.99 -3.37 7.22
CA LEU A 61 10.59 -2.35 6.25
C LEU A 61 10.33 -3.00 4.89
N VAL A 62 9.08 -2.91 4.44
CA VAL A 62 8.64 -3.49 3.16
C VAL A 62 8.03 -2.41 2.26
N GLY A 63 8.30 -2.49 0.96
CA GLY A 63 7.74 -1.57 -0.02
C GLY A 63 8.42 -1.68 -1.39
N ASN A 64 7.87 -0.97 -2.37
CA ASN A 64 8.36 -0.97 -3.75
C ASN A 64 9.30 0.21 -4.06
N ASN A 65 9.55 1.08 -3.08
CA ASN A 65 10.35 2.30 -3.25
C ASN A 65 11.61 2.21 -2.38
N ALA A 66 12.70 1.70 -2.97
CA ALA A 66 13.98 1.54 -2.29
C ALA A 66 14.50 2.82 -1.60
N PRO A 67 14.59 4.00 -2.27
CA PRO A 67 15.11 5.19 -1.59
C PRO A 67 14.21 5.65 -0.43
N ALA A 68 12.89 5.47 -0.52
CA ALA A 68 11.99 5.78 0.60
C ALA A 68 12.23 4.86 1.81
N ILE A 69 12.45 3.57 1.56
CA ILE A 69 12.76 2.58 2.60
C ILE A 69 14.12 2.88 3.24
N ASP A 70 15.14 3.19 2.44
CA ASP A 70 16.47 3.54 2.94
C ASP A 70 16.43 4.80 3.82
N HIS A 71 15.64 5.80 3.42
CA HIS A 71 15.42 6.99 4.24
C HIS A 71 14.80 6.65 5.61
N LEU A 72 13.81 5.75 5.63
CA LEU A 72 13.17 5.33 6.87
C LEU A 72 14.10 4.46 7.74
N ALA A 73 14.88 3.58 7.12
CA ALA A 73 15.90 2.78 7.80
C ALA A 73 16.97 3.64 8.45
N ASN A 74 17.45 4.67 7.74
CA ASN A 74 18.41 5.64 8.27
C ASN A 74 17.82 6.45 9.42
N TYR A 75 16.53 6.79 9.35
CA TYR A 75 15.82 7.42 10.45
C TYR A 75 15.76 6.51 11.69
N CYS A 76 15.45 5.23 11.52
CA CYS A 76 15.44 4.25 12.61
C CYS A 76 16.84 4.08 13.25
N ARG A 77 17.90 4.01 12.44
CA ARG A 77 19.28 3.91 12.95
C ARG A 77 19.74 5.17 13.67
N GLY A 78 19.48 6.34 13.09
CA GLY A 78 20.02 7.61 13.57
C GLY A 78 19.21 8.24 14.71
N VAL A 79 17.90 8.35 14.53
CA VAL A 79 17.02 9.09 15.46
C VAL A 79 16.45 8.17 16.53
N MET A 80 16.02 6.97 16.16
CA MET A 80 15.47 6.01 17.13
C MET A 80 16.55 5.19 17.84
N LEU A 81 17.80 5.28 17.36
CA LEU A 81 18.96 4.53 17.87
C LEU A 81 18.70 3.01 17.92
N LEU A 82 17.92 2.51 16.96
CA LEU A 82 17.64 1.08 16.86
C LEU A 82 18.89 0.37 16.30
N ASP A 83 19.25 -0.76 16.91
CA ASP A 83 20.38 -1.57 16.46
C ASP A 83 20.17 -2.00 15.00
N PRO A 84 21.19 -1.89 14.12
CA PRO A 84 21.09 -2.34 12.74
C PRO A 84 20.63 -3.79 12.57
N ASN A 85 20.91 -4.66 13.54
CA ASN A 85 20.48 -6.07 13.52
C ASN A 85 18.97 -6.24 13.69
N TYR A 86 18.26 -5.22 14.19
CA TYR A 86 16.81 -5.22 14.37
C TYR A 86 16.08 -4.40 13.30
N ILE A 87 16.77 -4.01 12.22
CA ILE A 87 16.19 -3.30 11.08
C ILE A 87 16.36 -4.16 9.84
N HIS A 88 15.27 -4.79 9.42
CA HIS A 88 15.26 -5.70 8.27
C HIS A 88 14.66 -5.02 7.04
N ILE A 89 15.34 -5.19 5.90
CA ILE A 89 14.89 -4.68 4.59
C ILE A 89 14.89 -5.85 3.60
N PRO A 90 13.89 -6.74 3.65
CA PRO A 90 13.86 -7.91 2.79
C PRO A 90 13.55 -7.57 1.35
N HIS A 91 14.18 -8.28 0.43
CA HIS A 91 13.79 -8.31 -0.97
C HIS A 91 12.52 -9.16 -1.19
N PRO A 92 11.81 -8.98 -2.32
CA PRO A 92 10.66 -9.81 -2.65
C PRO A 92 11.03 -11.30 -2.58
N ARG A 93 10.26 -12.06 -1.77
CA ARG A 93 10.42 -13.50 -1.52
C ARG A 93 11.61 -13.89 -0.63
N GLU A 94 12.29 -12.92 -0.03
CA GLU A 94 13.27 -13.18 1.02
C GLU A 94 12.59 -13.58 2.34
N ILE A 95 13.23 -14.48 3.09
CA ILE A 95 12.75 -14.96 4.38
C ILE A 95 13.61 -14.33 5.47
N VAL A 96 12.98 -13.60 6.38
CA VAL A 96 13.64 -13.01 7.55
C VAL A 96 13.19 -13.75 8.81
N ASN A 97 14.14 -14.24 9.59
CA ASN A 97 13.85 -14.82 10.90
C ASN A 97 13.88 -13.73 11.97
N CYS A 98 12.70 -13.35 12.47
CA CYS A 98 12.54 -12.40 13.58
C CYS A 98 12.03 -13.09 14.86
N THR A 99 12.20 -14.40 14.99
CA THR A 99 11.84 -15.11 16.23
C THR A 99 12.82 -14.73 17.33
N LYS A 100 12.31 -14.11 18.40
CA LYS A 100 13.08 -13.83 19.61
C LYS A 100 12.84 -14.94 20.63
N GLU A 101 13.91 -15.59 21.09
CA GLU A 101 13.84 -16.48 22.25
C GLU A 101 13.75 -15.63 23.51
N GLY A 102 12.70 -15.87 24.30
CA GLY A 102 12.50 -15.23 25.59
C GLY A 102 11.47 -16.01 26.39
N ASP A 103 11.91 -16.58 27.50
CA ASP A 103 11.00 -17.25 28.41
C ASP A 103 10.22 -16.20 29.21
N ILE A 104 8.93 -16.08 28.92
CA ILE A 104 8.02 -15.18 29.65
C ILE A 104 7.27 -16.03 30.67
N TYR A 105 7.68 -15.91 31.93
CA TYR A 105 7.00 -16.57 33.05
C TYR A 105 6.04 -15.60 33.73
N GLN A 106 4.80 -16.04 33.94
CA GLN A 106 3.85 -15.33 34.78
C GLN A 106 3.98 -15.84 36.22
N VAL A 107 4.36 -14.95 37.13
CA VAL A 107 4.34 -15.26 38.56
C VAL A 107 3.01 -14.81 39.13
N CYS A 108 2.27 -15.74 39.74
CA CYS A 108 1.03 -15.49 40.46
C CYS A 108 1.28 -15.00 41.88
#